data_AF-A0A967PAB4-F1
#
_entry.id   AF-A0A967PAB4-F1
#
_cell.length_a   1.000
_cell.length_b   1.000
_cell.length_c   1.000
_cell.angle_alpha   90.00
_cell.angle_beta   90.00
_cell.angle_gamma   90.00
#
_symmetry.space_group_name_H-M   'P 1'
#
loop_
_entity.id
_entity.type
_entity.pdbx_description
1 polymer ?
#
loop_
_entity_poly.entity_id
_entity_poly.type
_entity_poly.pdbx_seq_one_letter_code
_entity_poly.pdbx_strand_id
1 'polypeptide(L)'
;MSTKSSKKTKKQLIEEIELLHKKIADFEAAEPDSDKIPDNQHKTEKNYRDLAESLEELVYVADAKTFTATYVNNAINRIFGYTVEQWLADPHLWENSIYPEDRERVISELLDCITQKQSRII
;
A
#
# COMPACT_ATOMS: atom_id res chain seq x y z
N MET A 1 -36.54 14.09 8.74
CA MET A 1 -36.54 12.96 9.70
C MET A 1 -35.18 12.93 10.36
N SER A 2 -35.08 13.35 11.62
CA SER A 2 -33.81 13.64 12.30
C SER A 2 -33.63 12.78 13.55
N THR A 3 -32.36 12.42 13.82
CA THR A 3 -31.75 11.84 15.04
C THR A 3 -31.97 10.33 15.25
N LYS A 4 -30.94 9.52 15.56
CA LYS A 4 -29.92 9.69 16.60
C LYS A 4 -28.53 9.13 16.21
N SER A 5 -27.54 10.03 16.19
CA SER A 5 -26.17 9.69 16.60
C SER A 5 -26.21 9.34 18.09
N SER A 6 -26.04 8.06 18.42
CA SER A 6 -25.94 7.62 19.82
C SER A 6 -24.47 7.65 20.20
N LYS A 7 -24.06 8.66 20.99
CA LYS A 7 -22.71 8.74 21.58
C LYS A 7 -22.52 7.56 22.52
N LYS A 8 -21.82 6.53 22.06
CA LYS A 8 -21.41 5.39 22.89
C LYS A 8 -20.56 5.92 24.04
N THR A 9 -20.87 5.49 25.26
CA THR A 9 -20.09 5.87 26.44
C THR A 9 -18.72 5.18 26.42
N LYS A 10 -17.71 5.76 27.07
CA LYS A 10 -16.34 5.19 27.13
C LYS A 10 -16.34 3.72 27.55
N LYS A 11 -17.23 3.34 28.47
CA LYS A 11 -17.39 1.96 28.93
C LYS A 11 -17.93 1.02 27.85
N GLN A 12 -18.89 1.48 27.04
CA GLN A 12 -19.43 0.72 25.91
C GLN A 12 -18.39 0.54 24.79
N LEU A 13 -17.53 1.54 24.57
CA LEU A 13 -16.44 1.43 23.60
C LEU A 13 -15.37 0.42 24.06
N ILE A 14 -15.09 0.35 25.37
CA ILE A 14 -14.16 -0.63 25.94
C ILE A 14 -14.71 -2.06 25.79
N GLU A 15 -15.98 -2.28 26.14
CA GLU A 15 -16.63 -3.60 25.96
C GLU A 15 -16.65 -4.04 24.49
N GLU A 16 -16.86 -3.10 23.56
CA GLU A 16 -16.87 -3.39 22.12
C GLU A 16 -15.47 -3.72 21.59
N ILE A 17 -14.43 -3.02 22.06
CA ILE A 17 -13.03 -3.31 21.73
C ILE A 17 -12.62 -4.67 22.31
N GLU A 18 -12.98 -4.97 23.56
CA GLU A 18 -12.70 -6.28 24.17
C GLU A 18 -13.40 -7.41 23.42
N LEU A 19 -14.64 -7.19 22.98
CA LEU A 19 -15.38 -8.14 22.16
C LEU A 19 -14.73 -8.34 20.78
N LEU A 20 -14.20 -7.27 20.18
CA LEU A 20 -13.48 -7.32 18.90
C LEU A 20 -12.14 -8.07 19.04
N HIS A 21 -11.38 -7.84 20.10
CA HIS A 21 -10.15 -8.58 20.37
C HIS A 21 -10.42 -10.07 20.59
N LYS A 22 -11.51 -10.41 21.29
CA LYS A 22 -11.92 -11.81 21.46
C LYS A 22 -12.30 -12.45 20.13
N LYS A 23 -13.05 -11.74 19.26
CA LYS A 23 -13.39 -12.23 17.92
C LYS A 23 -12.17 -12.44 17.02
N ILE A 24 -11.17 -11.56 17.11
CA ILE A 24 -9.91 -11.69 16.37
C ILE A 24 -9.15 -12.92 16.88
N ALA A 25 -9.03 -13.09 18.20
CA ALA A 25 -8.36 -14.24 18.81
C ALA A 25 -9.05 -15.58 18.46
N ASP A 26 -10.38 -15.61 18.44
CA ASP A 26 -11.13 -16.80 18.02
C ASP A 26 -10.97 -17.09 16.51
N PHE A 27 -10.68 -16.06 15.69
CA PHE A 27 -10.36 -16.18 14.27
C PHE A 27 -8.91 -16.64 14.03
N GLU A 28 -7.99 -16.24 14.91
CA GLU A 28 -6.56 -16.60 14.88
C GLU A 28 -6.29 -17.98 15.49
N ALA A 29 -7.09 -18.41 16.49
CA ALA A 29 -6.98 -19.70 17.17
C ALA A 29 -7.74 -20.84 16.44
N ALA A 30 -8.57 -20.51 15.46
CA ALA A 30 -8.93 -21.48 14.44
C ALA A 30 -7.66 -21.80 13.66
N GLU A 31 -7.08 -22.99 13.86
CA GLU A 31 -5.95 -23.45 13.06
C GLU A 31 -6.24 -23.16 11.59
N PRO A 32 -5.30 -22.57 10.83
CA PRO A 32 -5.56 -22.20 9.46
C PRO A 32 -5.84 -23.47 8.68
N ASP A 33 -7.12 -23.75 8.45
CA ASP A 33 -7.57 -24.55 7.32
C ASP A 33 -7.08 -23.78 6.10
N SER A 34 -5.91 -24.18 5.60
CA SER A 34 -5.14 -23.53 4.54
C SER A 34 -5.94 -23.32 3.25
N ASP A 35 -7.13 -23.91 3.16
CA ASP A 35 -8.07 -23.81 2.05
C ASP A 35 -9.12 -22.69 2.19
N LYS A 36 -9.28 -22.03 3.36
CA LYS A 36 -10.37 -21.06 3.61
C LYS A 36 -9.98 -19.61 3.81
N ILE A 37 -8.73 -19.25 3.50
CA ILE A 37 -8.32 -17.85 3.33
C ILE A 37 -8.11 -17.53 1.83
N PRO A 38 -9.12 -17.39 0.93
CA PRO A 38 -8.77 -16.95 -0.43
C PRO A 38 -9.71 -15.97 -1.16
N ASP A 39 -10.81 -15.44 -0.58
CA ASP A 39 -11.70 -14.58 -1.40
C ASP A 39 -11.60 -13.08 -1.08
N ASN A 40 -11.66 -12.69 0.19
CA ASN A 40 -11.82 -11.27 0.52
C ASN A 40 -10.53 -10.44 0.32
N GLN A 41 -9.36 -11.03 0.57
CA GLN A 41 -8.06 -10.38 0.35
C GLN A 41 -7.75 -10.23 -1.15
N HIS A 42 -7.92 -11.32 -1.92
CA HIS A 42 -7.71 -11.31 -3.38
C HIS A 42 -8.67 -10.38 -4.10
N LYS A 43 -9.94 -10.31 -3.68
CA LYS A 43 -10.92 -9.39 -4.25
C LYS A 43 -10.56 -7.92 -4.00
N THR A 44 -10.04 -7.63 -2.81
CA THR A 44 -9.62 -6.27 -2.45
C THR A 44 -8.36 -5.85 -3.19
N GLU A 45 -7.36 -6.73 -3.27
CA GLU A 45 -6.13 -6.48 -4.04
C GLU A 45 -6.43 -6.27 -5.53
N LYS A 46 -7.28 -7.13 -6.11
CA LYS A 46 -7.71 -7.00 -7.49
C LYS A 46 -8.40 -5.66 -7.76
N ASN A 47 -9.32 -5.24 -6.90
CA ASN A 47 -10.00 -3.96 -7.05
C ASN A 47 -9.03 -2.76 -7.04
N TYR A 48 -8.00 -2.79 -6.18
CA TYR A 48 -6.97 -1.74 -6.17
C TYR A 48 -6.12 -1.74 -7.42
N ARG A 49 -5.75 -2.93 -7.92
CA ARG A 49 -5.00 -3.08 -9.15
C ARG A 49 -5.80 -2.56 -10.34
N ASP A 50 -7.05 -2.98 -10.48
CA ASP A 50 -7.95 -2.53 -11.55
C ASP A 50 -8.13 -1.00 -11.53
N LEU A 51 -8.24 -0.40 -10.33
CA LEU A 51 -8.30 1.04 -10.18
C LEU A 51 -6.99 1.72 -10.64
N ALA A 52 -5.84 1.24 -10.18
CA ALA A 52 -4.54 1.80 -10.54
C ALA A 52 -4.25 1.67 -12.05
N GLU A 53 -4.69 0.59 -12.69
CA GLU A 53 -4.60 0.40 -14.15
C GLU A 53 -5.52 1.34 -14.93
N SER A 54 -6.63 1.78 -14.34
CA SER A 54 -7.56 2.71 -14.99
C SER A 54 -7.05 4.16 -15.03
N LEU A 55 -6.04 4.48 -14.23
CA LEU A 55 -5.46 5.83 -14.14
C LEU A 55 -4.51 6.12 -15.29
N GLU A 56 -4.52 7.37 -15.76
CA GLU A 56 -3.57 7.82 -16.80
C GLU A 56 -2.23 8.28 -16.19
N GLU A 57 -2.17 8.53 -14.89
CA GLU A 57 -0.93 8.83 -14.19
C GLU A 57 -0.08 7.57 -13.94
N LEU A 58 1.23 7.77 -13.81
CA LEU A 58 2.11 6.70 -13.36
C LEU A 58 1.85 6.41 -11.88
N VAL A 59 1.49 5.17 -11.58
CA VAL A 59 1.36 4.66 -10.21
C VAL A 59 2.33 3.50 -10.05
N TYR A 60 3.17 3.57 -9.02
CA TYR A 60 4.11 2.51 -8.69
C TYR A 60 4.22 2.31 -7.18
N VAL A 61 4.61 1.11 -6.79
CA VAL A 61 4.97 0.73 -5.42
C VAL A 61 6.41 0.24 -5.45
N ALA A 62 7.20 0.67 -4.47
CA ALA A 62 8.60 0.29 -4.36
C ALA A 62 9.00 0.05 -2.91
N ASP A 63 10.02 -0.77 -2.71
CA ASP A 63 10.66 -0.92 -1.41
C ASP A 63 11.37 0.38 -1.01
N ALA A 64 11.11 0.87 0.19
CA ALA A 64 11.60 2.19 0.62
C ALA A 64 13.11 2.24 0.90
N LYS A 65 13.78 1.08 1.00
CA LYS A 65 15.23 1.00 1.28
C LYS A 65 16.05 0.84 0.00
N THR A 66 15.55 0.03 -0.93
CA THR A 66 16.23 -0.34 -2.17
C THR A 66 15.71 0.41 -3.39
N PHE A 67 14.55 1.07 -3.27
CA PHE A 67 13.81 1.70 -4.37
C PHE A 67 13.38 0.74 -5.49
N THR A 68 13.52 -0.58 -5.26
CA THR A 68 13.11 -1.61 -6.20
C THR A 68 11.59 -1.59 -6.36
N ALA A 69 11.11 -1.40 -7.59
CA ALA A 69 9.69 -1.42 -7.89
C ALA A 69 9.11 -2.83 -7.72
N THR A 70 7.99 -2.94 -7.00
CA THR A 70 7.22 -4.18 -6.81
C THR A 70 5.91 -4.18 -7.58
N TYR A 71 5.45 -2.99 -7.98
CA TYR A 71 4.30 -2.80 -8.86
C TYR A 71 4.47 -1.51 -9.65
N VAL A 72 4.00 -1.52 -10.90
CA VAL A 72 3.83 -0.33 -11.72
C VAL A 72 2.64 -0.55 -12.66
N ASN A 73 1.84 0.49 -12.89
CA ASN A 73 0.72 0.42 -13.83
C ASN A 73 1.17 0.58 -15.29
N ASN A 74 0.27 0.25 -16.24
CA ASN A 74 0.58 0.29 -17.67
C ASN A 74 0.94 1.68 -18.22
N ALA A 75 0.69 2.76 -17.47
CA ALA A 75 1.09 4.12 -17.84
C ALA A 75 2.60 4.28 -18.02
N ILE A 76 3.43 3.38 -17.45
CA ILE A 76 4.89 3.40 -17.61
C ILE A 76 5.33 3.34 -19.07
N ASN A 77 4.61 2.60 -19.91
CA ASN A 77 4.92 2.50 -21.33
C ASN A 77 4.74 3.83 -22.06
N ARG A 78 3.67 4.55 -21.76
CA ARG A 78 3.39 5.85 -22.37
C ARG A 78 4.32 6.95 -21.88
N ILE A 79 4.63 6.96 -20.59
CA ILE A 79 5.36 8.07 -19.95
C ILE A 79 6.88 7.89 -20.11
N PHE A 80 7.38 6.69 -19.88
CA PHE A 80 8.83 6.39 -19.88
C PHE A 80 9.28 5.50 -21.04
N GLY A 81 8.36 4.87 -21.78
CA GLY A 81 8.70 3.98 -22.91
C GLY A 81 9.08 2.56 -22.53
N TYR A 82 9.08 2.22 -21.23
CA TYR A 82 9.39 0.87 -20.76
C TYR A 82 8.14 0.00 -20.64
N THR A 83 8.30 -1.31 -20.86
CA THR A 83 7.28 -2.29 -20.47
C THR A 83 7.26 -2.48 -18.95
N VAL A 84 6.14 -2.97 -18.41
CA VAL A 84 6.01 -3.29 -16.99
C VAL A 84 7.07 -4.32 -16.59
N GLU A 85 7.30 -5.33 -17.45
CA GLU A 85 8.27 -6.40 -17.22
C GLU A 85 9.70 -5.86 -17.14
N GLN A 86 10.08 -4.94 -18.02
CA GLN A 86 11.40 -4.30 -17.98
C GLN A 86 11.59 -3.50 -16.69
N TRP A 87 10.58 -2.71 -16.31
CA TRP A 87 10.64 -1.87 -15.13
C TRP A 87 10.74 -2.68 -13.83
N LEU A 88 10.06 -3.84 -13.76
CA LEU A 88 10.10 -4.72 -12.59
C LEU A 88 11.32 -5.64 -12.57
N ALA A 89 11.94 -5.92 -13.72
CA ALA A 89 13.09 -6.83 -13.80
C ALA A 89 14.41 -6.17 -13.38
N ASP A 90 14.56 -4.85 -13.57
CA ASP A 90 15.78 -4.12 -13.22
C ASP A 90 15.54 -3.18 -12.01
N PRO A 91 16.10 -3.50 -10.83
CA PRO A 91 15.98 -2.67 -9.63
C PRO A 91 16.54 -1.25 -9.78
N HIS A 92 17.45 -1.02 -10.72
CA HIS A 92 18.12 0.26 -10.91
C HIS A 92 17.41 1.15 -11.93
N LEU A 93 16.36 0.68 -12.58
CA LEU A 93 15.74 1.37 -13.71
C LEU A 93 15.08 2.70 -13.32
N TRP A 94 14.52 2.78 -12.10
CA TRP A 94 14.04 4.03 -11.52
C TRP A 94 15.18 5.06 -11.36
N GLU A 95 16.28 4.68 -10.73
CA GLU A 95 17.45 5.55 -10.52
C GLU A 95 18.06 5.98 -11.87
N ASN A 96 18.15 5.05 -12.81
CA ASN A 96 18.68 5.29 -14.14
C ASN A 96 17.79 6.20 -15.00
N SER A 97 16.49 6.28 -14.70
CA SER A 97 15.56 7.20 -15.36
C SER A 97 15.73 8.66 -14.93
N ILE A 98 16.44 8.91 -13.83
CA ILE A 98 16.74 10.25 -13.33
C ILE A 98 18.00 10.76 -14.03
N TYR A 99 17.96 12.03 -14.47
CA TYR A 99 19.12 12.73 -15.01
C TYR A 99 20.31 12.64 -14.03
N PRO A 100 21.53 12.29 -14.48
CA PRO A 100 22.67 12.04 -13.60
C PRO A 100 22.96 13.18 -12.62
N GLU A 101 22.79 14.42 -13.05
CA GLU A 101 23.02 15.64 -12.27
C GLU A 101 22.01 15.82 -11.14
N ASP A 102 20.82 15.23 -11.28
CA ASP A 102 19.72 15.34 -10.31
C ASP A 102 19.64 14.16 -9.34
N ARG A 103 20.33 13.04 -9.61
CA ARG A 103 20.20 11.80 -8.83
C ARG A 103 20.44 12.01 -7.34
N GLU A 104 21.56 12.64 -6.99
CA GLU A 104 21.93 12.86 -5.59
C GLU A 104 20.87 13.71 -4.87
N ARG A 105 20.42 14.78 -5.51
CA ARG A 105 19.39 15.66 -4.97
C ARG A 105 18.06 14.94 -4.78
N VAL A 106 17.59 14.21 -5.80
CA VAL A 106 16.30 13.49 -5.76
C VAL A 106 16.30 12.38 -4.71
N ILE A 107 17.39 11.59 -4.62
CA ILE A 107 17.49 10.51 -3.64
C ILE A 107 17.52 11.09 -2.22
N SER A 108 18.27 12.17 -1.99
CA SER A 108 18.32 12.84 -0.69
C SER A 108 16.93 13.34 -0.25
N GLU A 109 16.23 14.08 -1.13
CA GLU A 109 14.87 14.58 -0.86
C GLU A 109 13.86 13.43 -0.61
N LEU A 110 13.99 12.32 -1.34
CA LEU A 110 13.14 11.15 -1.17
C LEU A 110 13.36 10.47 0.19
N LEU A 111 14.63 10.28 0.60
CA LEU A 111 14.99 9.70 1.89
C LEU A 111 14.48 10.56 3.06
N ASP A 112 14.59 11.87 2.94
CA ASP A 112 14.05 12.81 3.93
C ASP A 112 12.53 12.68 4.05
N CYS A 113 11.82 12.57 2.92
CA CYS A 113 10.37 12.39 2.90
C CYS A 113 9.93 11.07 3.55
N ILE A 114 10.61 9.97 3.23
CA ILE A 114 10.34 8.65 3.81
C ILE A 114 10.55 8.68 5.32
N THR A 115 11.64 9.29 5.77
CA THR A 115 12.00 9.38 7.20
C THR A 115 11.02 10.28 7.97
N GLN A 116 10.61 11.42 7.42
CA GLN A 116 9.63 12.30 8.06
C GLN A 116 8.23 11.66 8.20
N LYS A 117 7.78 10.89 7.22
CA LYS A 117 6.46 10.22 7.28
C LYS A 117 6.40 9.12 8.34
N GLN A 118 7.53 8.45 8.62
CA GLN A 118 7.63 7.44 9.68
C GLN A 118 7.40 8.05 11.09
N SER A 119 7.67 9.33 11.30
CA SER A 119 7.45 10.02 12.59
C SER A 119 6.03 10.53 12.83
N ARG A 120 5.11 10.37 11.87
CA ARG A 120 3.73 10.91 11.96
C ARG A 120 2.66 9.90 12.37
N ILE A 121 3.06 8.70 12.79
CA ILE A 121 2.16 7.72 13.40
C ILE A 121 2.46 7.70 14.91
N ILE A 122 1.77 8.56 15.66
CA ILE A 122 1.63 8.47 17.12
C ILE A 122 0.18 8.80 17.48
#